data_AF-A0A7S2XS92-F1
#
_entry.id   AF-A0A7S2XS92-F1
#
_cell.length_a   1.000
_cell.length_b   1.000
_cell.length_c   1.000
_cell.angle_alpha   90.00
_cell.angle_beta   90.00
_cell.angle_gamma   90.00
#
_symmetry.space_group_name_H-M   'P 1'
#
loop_
_entity.id
_entity.type
_entity.pdbx_description
1 polymer ?
#
loop_
_entity_poly.entity_id
_entity_poly.type
_entity_poly.pdbx_seq_one_letter_code
_entity_poly.pdbx_strand_id
1 'polypeptide(L)'
;GASIAKGNSQLVPCRPPFKPRKFTPLECKRLMGFSNDFQLFEPTSGNELRSLYRMMGNAVCPPIIAAIAGSILPRILPLHQDPTASSTTTNKGSWIDYGRHVAVQLALDAIRPDRRDIISNK
;
A
#
# COMPACT_ATOMS: atom_id res chain seq x y z
N GLY A 1 -21.70 -18.03 -17.15
CA GLY A 1 -20.87 -17.16 -16.30
C GLY A 1 -21.53 -17.05 -14.94
N ALA A 2 -20.79 -17.23 -13.85
CA ALA A 2 -21.36 -17.12 -12.51
C ALA A 2 -21.73 -15.65 -12.24
N SER A 3 -23.03 -15.37 -12.10
CA SER A 3 -23.51 -14.04 -11.73
C SER A 3 -23.08 -13.74 -10.30
N ILE A 4 -22.14 -12.82 -10.15
CA ILE A 4 -21.66 -12.36 -8.85
C ILE A 4 -22.63 -11.28 -8.36
N ALA A 5 -23.51 -11.63 -7.42
CA ALA A 5 -24.47 -10.68 -6.84
C ALA A 5 -23.78 -9.45 -6.21
N LYS A 6 -24.46 -8.29 -6.23
CA LYS A 6 -24.02 -7.02 -5.63
C LYS A 6 -23.57 -7.25 -4.19
N GLY A 7 -22.28 -7.10 -3.91
CA GLY A 7 -21.67 -7.27 -2.58
C GLY A 7 -20.47 -8.22 -2.51
N ASN A 8 -20.19 -8.97 -3.58
CA ASN A 8 -19.13 -9.98 -3.61
C ASN A 8 -17.76 -9.48 -4.13
N SER A 9 -17.47 -8.18 -4.07
CA SER A 9 -16.16 -7.60 -4.47
C SER A 9 -14.98 -8.12 -3.63
N GLN A 10 -15.27 -8.79 -2.52
CA GLN A 10 -14.30 -9.40 -1.60
C GLN A 10 -13.85 -10.80 -2.05
N LEU A 11 -14.38 -11.31 -3.16
CA LEU A 11 -14.07 -12.65 -3.65
C LEU A 11 -13.03 -12.61 -4.77
N VAL A 12 -12.02 -13.46 -4.63
CA VAL A 12 -11.07 -13.81 -5.69
C VAL A 12 -11.77 -14.75 -6.67
N PRO A 13 -11.86 -14.39 -7.96
CA PRO A 13 -12.35 -15.30 -8.98
C PRO A 13 -11.46 -16.54 -9.07
N CYS A 14 -12.08 -17.72 -9.11
CA CYS A 14 -11.38 -18.99 -9.31
C CYS A 14 -11.84 -19.64 -10.60
N ARG A 15 -10.94 -20.37 -11.27
CA ARG A 15 -11.29 -21.16 -12.45
C ARG A 15 -12.12 -22.38 -12.03
N PRO A 16 -13.12 -22.80 -12.81
CA PRO A 16 -13.83 -24.06 -12.56
C PRO A 16 -12.83 -25.24 -12.42
N PRO A 17 -13.07 -26.20 -11.51
CA PRO A 17 -14.27 -26.41 -10.69
C PRO A 17 -14.28 -25.67 -9.34
N PHE A 18 -13.30 -24.80 -9.08
CA PHE A 18 -13.15 -24.17 -7.77
C PHE A 18 -14.15 -23.03 -7.54
N LYS A 19 -14.72 -23.00 -6.34
CA LYS A 19 -15.60 -21.91 -5.90
C LYS A 19 -14.77 -20.63 -5.65
N PRO A 20 -15.32 -19.43 -5.92
CA PRO A 20 -14.69 -18.18 -5.50
C PRO A 20 -14.40 -18.18 -4.00
N ARG A 21 -13.25 -17.64 -3.61
CA ARG A 21 -12.82 -17.56 -2.21
C ARG A 21 -12.60 -16.12 -1.77
N LYS A 22 -12.57 -15.84 -0.48
CA LYS A 22 -12.16 -14.52 0.03
C LYS A 22 -10.66 -14.29 -0.21
N PHE A 23 -10.27 -13.01 -0.33
CA PHE A 23 -8.86 -12.64 -0.26
C PHE A 23 -8.26 -13.09 1.07
N THR A 24 -7.00 -13.55 1.07
CA THR A 24 -6.26 -13.83 2.32
C THR A 24 -5.76 -12.53 2.95
N PRO A 25 -5.38 -12.51 4.24
CA PRO A 25 -4.81 -11.30 4.86
C PRO A 25 -3.58 -10.79 4.12
N LEU A 26 -2.76 -11.69 3.58
CA LEU A 26 -1.59 -11.35 2.78
C LEU A 26 -1.97 -10.71 1.43
N GLU A 27 -3.06 -11.16 0.81
CA GLU A 27 -3.56 -10.52 -0.42
C GLU A 27 -4.18 -9.15 -0.12
N CYS A 28 -4.90 -9.01 1.00
CA CYS A 28 -5.37 -7.72 1.47
C CYS A 28 -4.21 -6.75 1.75
N LYS A 29 -3.11 -7.22 2.36
CA LYS A 29 -1.87 -6.44 2.54
C LYS A 29 -1.37 -5.84 1.24
N ARG A 30 -1.24 -6.69 0.21
CA ARG A 30 -0.78 -6.26 -1.11
C ARG A 30 -1.76 -5.31 -1.78
N LEU A 31 -3.07 -5.58 -1.67
CA LEU A 31 -4.12 -4.71 -2.19
C LEU A 31 -4.04 -3.30 -1.61
N MET A 32 -3.72 -3.19 -0.32
CA MET A 32 -3.55 -1.92 0.37
C MET A 32 -2.23 -1.21 0.00
N GLY A 33 -1.28 -1.87 -0.67
CA GLY A 33 0.00 -1.27 -1.08
C GLY A 33 1.12 -1.36 -0.02
N PHE A 34 1.00 -2.27 0.94
CA PHE A 34 2.10 -2.57 1.85
C PHE A 34 3.13 -3.46 1.15
N SER A 35 4.42 -3.17 1.36
CA SER A 35 5.53 -3.96 0.84
C SER A 35 5.44 -5.44 1.26
N ASN A 36 6.00 -6.33 0.43
CA ASN A 36 6.18 -7.73 0.80
C ASN A 36 6.98 -7.90 2.10
N ASP A 37 7.88 -6.97 2.44
CA ASP A 37 8.69 -6.98 3.67
C ASP A 37 7.89 -6.65 4.93
N PHE A 38 6.69 -6.07 4.78
CA PHE A 38 5.83 -5.80 5.93
C PHE A 38 5.33 -7.12 6.54
N GLN A 39 5.71 -7.37 7.78
CA GLN A 39 5.37 -8.61 8.47
C GLN A 39 3.94 -8.57 9.00
N LEU A 40 3.15 -9.57 8.62
CA LEU A 40 1.91 -9.91 9.31
C LEU A 40 2.22 -11.04 10.27
N PHE A 41 1.63 -11.00 11.47
CA PHE A 41 1.68 -12.15 12.37
C PHE A 41 0.80 -13.28 11.81
N GLU A 42 1.20 -14.53 12.09
CA GLU A 42 0.42 -15.71 11.70
C GLU A 42 -0.74 -15.91 12.68
N PRO A 43 -2.00 -15.97 12.20
CA PRO A 43 -3.15 -16.16 13.08
C PRO A 43 -3.21 -17.61 13.56
N THR A 44 -3.23 -17.82 14.87
CA THR A 44 -3.43 -19.11 15.53
C THR A 44 -4.92 -19.41 15.77
N SER A 45 -5.77 -18.37 15.78
CA SER A 45 -7.22 -18.51 15.98
C SER A 45 -8.08 -17.77 14.94
N GLY A 46 -9.35 -18.16 14.83
CA GLY A 46 -10.32 -17.46 13.96
C GLY A 46 -10.59 -16.00 14.35
N ASN A 47 -10.45 -15.66 15.63
CA ASN A 47 -10.60 -14.29 16.12
C ASN A 47 -9.42 -13.41 15.70
N GLU A 48 -8.20 -13.93 15.77
CA GLU A 48 -6.99 -13.27 15.27
C GLU A 48 -7.06 -13.05 13.76
N LEU A 49 -7.51 -14.06 13.01
CA LEU A 49 -7.72 -13.93 11.57
C LEU A 49 -8.73 -12.81 11.25
N ARG A 50 -9.84 -12.72 12.00
CA ARG A 50 -10.82 -11.63 11.85
C ARG A 50 -10.20 -10.27 12.18
N SER A 51 -9.37 -10.19 13.22
CA SER A 51 -8.68 -8.97 13.61
C SER A 51 -7.71 -8.48 12.52
N LEU A 52 -6.98 -9.39 11.87
CA LEU A 52 -6.12 -9.08 10.73
C LEU A 52 -6.91 -8.46 9.57
N TYR A 53 -8.05 -9.04 9.18
CA TYR A 53 -8.90 -8.44 8.16
C TYR A 53 -9.38 -7.04 8.54
N ARG A 54 -9.74 -6.83 9.81
CA ARG A 54 -10.15 -5.52 10.32
C ARG A 54 -9.00 -4.52 10.27
N MET A 55 -7.80 -4.91 10.70
CA MET A 55 -6.62 -4.05 10.67
C MET A 55 -6.28 -3.63 9.24
N MET A 56 -6.30 -4.57 8.30
CA MET A 56 -6.04 -4.25 6.90
C MET A 56 -7.12 -3.36 6.28
N GLY A 57 -8.39 -3.59 6.60
CA GLY A 57 -9.50 -2.77 6.09
C GLY A 57 -9.57 -1.37 6.70
N ASN A 58 -9.09 -1.21 7.94
CA ASN A 58 -9.05 0.08 8.63
C ASN A 58 -7.75 0.86 8.37
N ALA A 59 -6.72 0.20 7.82
CA ALA A 59 -5.47 0.86 7.48
C ALA A 59 -5.66 1.84 6.32
N VAL A 60 -4.78 2.83 6.26
CA VAL A 60 -4.64 3.71 5.10
C VAL A 60 -3.80 3.03 4.02
N CYS A 61 -3.98 3.42 2.76
CA CYS A 61 -3.19 2.93 1.63
C CYS A 61 -1.80 3.61 1.62
N PRO A 62 -0.69 2.92 1.94
CA PRO A 62 0.62 3.55 2.10
C PRO A 62 1.14 4.32 0.86
N PRO A 63 0.98 3.82 -0.38
CA PRO A 63 1.35 4.58 -1.58
C PRO A 63 0.68 5.95 -1.66
N ILE A 64 -0.61 6.04 -1.31
CA ILE A 64 -1.36 7.30 -1.35
C ILE A 64 -0.84 8.26 -0.28
N ILE A 65 -0.58 7.74 0.92
CA ILE A 65 -0.02 8.55 2.01
C ILE A 65 1.37 9.07 1.66
N ALA A 66 2.23 8.28 1.00
CA ALA A 66 3.54 8.73 0.54
C ALA A 66 3.46 9.92 -0.44
N ALA A 67 2.53 9.85 -1.41
CA ALA A 67 2.31 10.94 -2.36
C ALA A 67 1.78 12.21 -1.67
N ILE A 68 0.85 12.07 -0.73
CA ILE A 68 0.30 13.18 0.06
C ILE A 68 1.40 13.79 0.94
N ALA A 69 2.19 12.96 1.62
CA ALA A 69 3.28 13.39 2.49
C ALA A 69 4.30 14.25 1.75
N GLY A 70 4.68 13.88 0.51
CA GLY A 70 5.57 14.69 -0.33
C GLY A 70 5.03 16.09 -0.63
N SER A 71 3.70 16.25 -0.66
CA SER A 71 3.05 17.56 -0.85
C SER A 71 2.96 18.38 0.43
N ILE A 72 2.90 17.71 1.59
CA ILE A 72 2.81 18.35 2.92
C ILE A 72 4.19 18.76 3.43
N LEU A 73 5.21 17.91 3.26
CA LEU A 73 6.57 18.08 3.80
C LEU A 73 7.18 19.48 3.58
N PRO A 74 7.13 20.07 2.37
CA PRO A 74 7.67 21.42 2.13
C PRO A 74 7.02 22.54 2.96
N ARG A 75 5.80 22.32 3.46
CA ARG A 75 5.04 23.32 4.24
C ARG A 75 5.28 23.18 5.74
N ILE A 76 5.66 21.98 6.19
CA ILE A 76 5.91 21.69 7.61
C ILE A 76 7.39 21.80 7.99
N LEU A 77 8.32 21.46 7.10
CA LEU A 77 9.76 21.48 7.39
C LEU A 77 10.29 22.89 7.73
N PRO A 78 9.87 23.98 7.07
CA PRO A 78 10.29 25.33 7.46
C PRO A 78 9.83 25.74 8.87
N LEU A 79 8.77 25.12 9.40
CA LEU A 79 8.29 25.39 10.77
C LEU A 79 9.17 24.74 11.84
N HIS A 80 10.05 23.81 11.47
CA HIS A 80 10.97 23.12 12.36
C HIS A 80 12.41 23.66 12.28
N GLN A 81 12.66 24.69 11.45
CA GLN A 81 13.96 25.33 11.39
C GLN A 81 14.15 26.21 12.63
N ASP A 82 15.04 25.81 13.52
CA ASP A 82 15.65 26.74 14.48
C ASP A 82 16.17 27.97 13.71
N PRO A 83 15.95 29.21 14.22
CA PRO A 83 16.28 30.45 13.51
C PRO A 83 17.77 30.63 13.19
N THR A 84 18.65 29.69 13.57
CA THR A 84 20.10 29.72 13.36
C THR A 84 20.58 28.91 12.16
N ALA A 85 19.74 28.08 11.53
CA ALA A 85 20.13 27.26 10.38
C ALA A 85 19.76 27.96 9.05
N SER A 86 20.79 28.54 8.43
CA SER A 86 20.75 29.26 7.15
C SER A 86 20.09 28.48 6.01
N SER A 87 18.99 29.05 5.51
CA SER A 87 18.60 29.17 4.10
C SER A 87 19.33 28.30 3.05
N THR A 88 19.09 26.99 3.06
CA THR A 88 19.30 26.17 1.86
C THR A 88 17.99 26.14 1.07
N THR A 89 17.94 26.89 -0.02
CA THR A 89 16.88 26.89 -1.04
C THR A 89 16.70 25.50 -1.61
N THR A 90 15.89 24.66 -0.96
CA THR A 90 15.54 23.35 -1.50
C THR A 90 14.43 23.52 -2.54
N ASN A 91 14.79 23.09 -3.75
CA ASN A 91 13.98 23.10 -4.95
C ASN A 91 12.57 22.56 -4.66
N LYS A 92 11.52 23.39 -4.79
CA LYS A 92 10.13 23.07 -4.42
C LYS A 92 9.59 21.78 -5.09
N GLY A 93 10.22 21.29 -6.16
CA GLY A 93 9.91 20.02 -6.83
C GLY A 93 10.43 18.76 -6.14
N SER A 94 11.47 18.84 -5.29
CA SER A 94 12.17 17.65 -4.77
C SER A 94 11.27 16.73 -3.94
N TRP A 95 10.54 17.28 -2.96
CA TRP A 95 9.75 16.47 -2.03
C TRP A 95 8.47 15.89 -2.66
N ILE A 96 7.85 16.61 -3.59
CA ILE A 96 6.67 16.13 -4.31
C ILE A 96 7.07 14.95 -5.21
N ASP A 97 8.15 15.11 -5.97
CA ASP A 97 8.65 14.06 -6.86
C ASP A 97 9.20 12.87 -6.07
N TYR A 98 9.85 13.11 -4.93
CA TYR A 98 10.24 12.06 -3.99
C TYR A 98 9.04 11.29 -3.43
N GLY A 99 8.00 11.98 -2.96
CA GLY A 99 6.77 11.34 -2.47
C GLY A 99 6.08 10.50 -3.53
N ARG A 100 6.04 10.97 -4.78
CA ARG A 100 5.53 10.20 -5.93
C ARG A 100 6.39 8.98 -6.22
N HIS A 101 7.71 9.14 -6.22
CA HIS A 101 8.64 8.04 -6.45
C HIS A 101 8.46 6.93 -5.39
N VAL A 102 8.41 7.31 -4.10
CA VAL A 102 8.16 6.37 -3.00
C VAL A 102 6.78 5.70 -3.14
N ALA A 103 5.75 6.45 -3.53
CA ALA A 103 4.42 5.88 -3.76
C ALA A 103 4.43 4.79 -4.85
N VAL A 104 5.09 5.05 -5.98
CA VAL A 104 5.24 4.07 -7.06
C VAL A 104 6.06 2.87 -6.58
N GLN A 105 7.15 3.12 -5.87
CA GLN A 105 8.03 2.06 -5.35
C GLN A 105 7.27 1.14 -4.38
N LEU A 106 6.51 1.68 -3.43
CA LEU A 106 5.68 0.90 -2.51
C LEU A 106 4.62 0.08 -3.26
N ALA A 107 4.00 0.65 -4.29
CA ALA A 107 3.04 -0.07 -5.11
C ALA A 107 3.70 -1.24 -5.86
N LEU A 108 4.92 -1.07 -6.38
CA LEU A 108 5.71 -2.13 -7.02
C LEU A 108 6.17 -3.19 -6.00
N ASP A 109 6.60 -2.79 -4.80
CA ASP A 109 6.99 -3.68 -3.70
C ASP A 109 5.84 -4.54 -3.19
N ALA A 110 4.59 -4.08 -3.34
CA ALA A 110 3.39 -4.82 -2.98
C ALA A 110 3.01 -5.90 -4.02
N ILE A 111 3.55 -5.83 -5.25
CA ILE A 111 3.30 -6.84 -6.28
C ILE A 111 3.95 -8.17 -5.88
N ARG A 112 3.36 -9.29 -6.28
CA ARG A 112 4.02 -10.58 -6.03
C ARG A 112 5.40 -10.62 -6.73
N PRO A 113 6.44 -11.19 -6.09
CA PRO A 113 7.80 -11.18 -6.63
C PRO A 113 7.91 -11.73 -8.06
N ASP A 114 7.18 -12.81 -8.37
CA ASP A 114 7.12 -13.44 -9.69
C ASP A 114 6.58 -12.54 -10.82
N ARG A 115 5.88 -11.46 -10.46
CA ARG A 115 5.23 -10.53 -11.39
C ARG A 115 5.94 -9.18 -11.48
N ARG A 116 6.93 -8.95 -10.62
CA ARG A 116 7.67 -7.68 -10.55
C ARG A 116 8.59 -7.51 -11.77
N ASP A 117 9.31 -8.56 -12.14
CA ASP A 117 10.29 -8.54 -13.25
C ASP A 117 9.63 -8.29 -14.61
N ILE A 118 8.36 -8.68 -14.77
CA ILE A 118 7.57 -8.47 -15.99
C ILE A 118 7.23 -6.98 -16.19
N ILE A 119 7.00 -6.25 -15.10
CA ILE A 119 6.60 -4.84 -15.12
C ILE A 119 7.83 -3.93 -15.21
N SER A 120 8.95 -4.33 -14.59
CA SER A 120 10.18 -3.54 -14.63
C SER A 120 10.89 -3.59 -15.99
N ASN A 121 10.60 -4.58 -16.84
CA ASN A 121 11.15 -4.74 -18.20
C ASN A 121 10.25 -4.18 -19.31
N LYS A 122 9.25 -3.36 -18.96
CA LYS A 122 8.31 -2.73 -19.89
C LYS A 122 8.34 -1.22 -19.72
#